data_AF-A0AAQ4QDZ7-F1
#
_entry.id   AF-A0AAQ4QDZ7-F1
#
_cell.length_a   1.000
_cell.length_b   1.000
_cell.length_c   1.000
_cell.angle_alpha   90.00
_cell.angle_beta   90.00
_cell.angle_gamma   90.00
#
_symmetry.space_group_name_H-M   'P 1'
#
loop_
_entity.id
_entity.type
_entity.pdbx_description
1 polymer ?
#
loop_
_entity_poly.entity_id
_entity_poly.type
_entity_poly.pdbx_seq_one_letter_code
_entity_poly.pdbx_strand_id
1 'polypeptide(L)'
;MDKVRRVLVHVCKDQSAPQRAQFVQVNLAHVHHVTGDSFSSTRLFTPPPPPLLLHPLVYTSSSSSSPPPACLHLLLFSSTRLFTPPPLLLHTVVYTSSSSPPPSCLHLLLFSSTQLFTPPSPPPACLHLLLFSVLCCQSVTGHFSDGGDDEVEVSCSLERKQFVLFRGDGRRGTPLKRPAFCPIKHLSVSQSAAIPLDVQRRGVDVGVAIILQTANRRVLLTRRAKELRIFPNVWVPPGGHLEPEETLLEAGLRELKEETGLDLEPEGVSPKILGLWESVYPPMLSRGLPQRHHIVVYMLLLSRLSHLQLQASLRPSPAEVSACLWADRQLVGAVVSSVDAEDGHVPLHHLQGSVSVSQVFSDGALSEAALPLEVLLGRAPACGPDVERVSTGTKFALELWLKSLEDLRPLTPPEKML
;
A
#
# COMPACT_ATOMS: atom_id res chain seq x y z
N MET A 1 -15.41 17.42 -15.52
CA MET A 1 -14.65 17.33 -14.25
C MET A 1 -14.05 15.93 -14.20
N ASP A 2 -12.81 15.81 -14.65
CA ASP A 2 -12.08 14.56 -14.63
C ASP A 2 -11.98 14.05 -13.21
N LYS A 3 -12.72 12.97 -12.91
CA LYS A 3 -12.45 12.18 -11.70
C LYS A 3 -11.04 11.64 -11.88
N VAL A 4 -10.05 12.30 -11.26
CA VAL A 4 -8.69 11.79 -11.12
C VAL A 4 -8.85 10.36 -10.60
N ARG A 5 -8.63 9.39 -11.50
CA ARG A 5 -8.58 7.98 -11.15
C ARG A 5 -7.36 7.89 -10.21
N ARG A 6 -7.54 7.45 -8.97
CA ARG A 6 -6.43 7.25 -8.02
C ARG A 6 -6.42 5.79 -7.62
N VAL A 7 -5.24 5.25 -7.35
CA VAL A 7 -5.10 3.94 -6.71
C VAL A 7 -5.25 4.13 -5.21
N LEU A 8 -6.20 3.41 -4.61
CA LEU A 8 -6.49 3.47 -3.18
C LEU A 8 -6.15 2.15 -2.50
N VAL A 9 -5.89 2.23 -1.21
CA VAL A 9 -5.70 1.06 -0.35
C VAL A 9 -7.05 0.44 0.00
N HIS A 10 -7.12 -0.87 -0.17
CA HIS A 10 -8.22 -1.71 0.28
C HIS A 10 -7.69 -2.77 1.25
N VAL A 11 -8.49 -3.15 2.25
CA VAL A 11 -8.15 -4.21 3.21
C VAL A 11 -9.13 -5.38 3.11
N CYS A 12 -8.66 -6.60 3.34
CA CYS A 12 -9.47 -7.82 3.41
C CYS A 12 -9.24 -8.55 4.75
N LYS A 13 -10.33 -8.98 5.40
CA LYS A 13 -10.32 -9.58 6.75
C LYS A 13 -10.19 -11.11 6.76
N ASP A 14 -10.55 -11.80 5.68
CA ASP A 14 -10.51 -13.28 5.62
C ASP A 14 -9.19 -13.80 5.02
N GLN A 15 -8.59 -14.78 5.71
CA GLN A 15 -7.29 -15.43 5.43
C GLN A 15 -7.23 -16.25 4.13
N SER A 16 -8.11 -16.03 3.18
CA SER A 16 -8.31 -16.98 2.10
C SER A 16 -8.36 -16.27 0.76
N ALA A 17 -7.54 -16.78 -0.17
CA ALA A 17 -7.92 -16.87 -1.56
C ALA A 17 -9.42 -17.18 -1.65
N PRO A 18 -10.14 -16.62 -2.63
CA PRO A 18 -11.57 -16.42 -2.48
C PRO A 18 -12.30 -17.74 -2.15
N GLN A 19 -13.14 -17.73 -1.13
CA GLN A 19 -13.74 -18.98 -0.63
C GLN A 19 -14.94 -19.40 -1.47
N ARG A 20 -15.14 -20.72 -1.56
CA ARG A 20 -16.30 -21.36 -2.18
C ARG A 20 -17.50 -21.20 -1.25
N ALA A 21 -18.53 -20.48 -1.70
CA ALA A 21 -19.77 -20.31 -0.93
C ALA A 21 -20.45 -21.66 -0.60
N GLN A 22 -21.07 -21.78 0.58
CA GLN A 22 -21.97 -22.89 0.89
C GLN A 22 -23.34 -22.66 0.25
N PHE A 23 -23.89 -23.71 -0.37
CA PHE A 23 -25.09 -23.61 -1.22
C PHE A 23 -26.34 -24.21 -0.55
N VAL A 24 -27.49 -23.58 -0.80
CA VAL A 24 -28.81 -24.21 -0.74
C VAL A 24 -29.42 -24.09 -2.13
N GLN A 25 -29.49 -25.20 -2.87
CA GLN A 25 -30.19 -25.25 -4.15
C GLN A 25 -31.69 -25.37 -3.88
N VAL A 26 -32.47 -24.36 -4.26
CA VAL A 26 -33.93 -24.41 -4.19
C VAL A 26 -34.49 -24.45 -5.60
N ASN A 27 -35.03 -25.60 -6.00
CA ASN A 27 -35.81 -25.72 -7.24
C ASN A 27 -37.20 -25.18 -6.99
N LEU A 28 -37.54 -24.04 -7.59
CA LEU A 28 -38.91 -23.52 -7.54
C LEU A 28 -39.57 -23.73 -8.90
N ALA A 29 -40.40 -24.76 -8.99
CA ALA A 29 -41.45 -24.82 -10.00
C ALA A 29 -42.56 -23.85 -9.56
N HIS A 30 -42.57 -22.67 -10.18
CA HIS A 30 -43.49 -21.55 -9.94
C HIS A 30 -43.24 -20.73 -8.66
N VAL A 31 -42.83 -19.47 -8.87
CA VAL A 31 -43.02 -18.38 -7.91
C VAL A 31 -43.75 -17.26 -8.62
N HIS A 32 -44.93 -16.93 -8.12
CA HIS A 32 -45.58 -15.66 -8.40
C HIS A 32 -45.10 -14.63 -7.37
N HIS A 33 -44.70 -13.47 -7.87
CA HIS A 33 -44.40 -12.23 -7.14
C HIS A 33 -43.35 -12.30 -6.01
N VAL A 34 -42.18 -11.71 -6.28
CA VAL A 34 -41.25 -11.22 -5.26
C VAL A 34 -41.00 -9.74 -5.55
N THR A 35 -41.32 -8.87 -4.60
CA THR A 35 -40.96 -7.45 -4.64
C THR A 35 -39.51 -7.28 -4.18
N GLY A 36 -38.63 -7.03 -5.15
CA GLY A 36 -37.23 -6.66 -4.99
C GLY A 36 -36.72 -6.20 -6.36
N ASP A 37 -35.83 -5.21 -6.40
CA ASP A 37 -35.45 -4.50 -7.63
C ASP A 37 -35.10 -5.46 -8.79
N SER A 38 -35.93 -5.43 -9.82
CA SER A 38 -35.83 -6.28 -11.00
C SER A 38 -34.98 -5.59 -12.07
N PHE A 39 -33.87 -6.22 -12.49
CA PHE A 39 -33.17 -5.83 -13.72
C PHE A 39 -33.51 -6.82 -14.84
N SER A 40 -34.12 -6.30 -15.91
CA SER A 40 -34.33 -7.00 -17.19
C SER A 40 -33.32 -6.45 -18.20
N SER A 41 -32.55 -7.32 -18.86
CA SER A 41 -31.69 -6.95 -19.97
C SER A 41 -32.13 -7.68 -21.23
N THR A 42 -32.57 -6.92 -22.23
CA THR A 42 -33.02 -7.41 -23.55
C THR A 42 -31.89 -7.45 -24.59
N ARG A 43 -30.63 -7.64 -24.18
CA ARG A 43 -29.53 -7.80 -25.15
C ARG A 43 -29.33 -9.28 -25.48
N LEU A 44 -29.61 -9.60 -26.75
CA LEU A 44 -29.33 -10.88 -27.41
C LEU A 44 -27.90 -11.36 -27.11
N PHE A 45 -27.77 -12.50 -26.44
CA PHE A 45 -26.51 -13.25 -26.37
C PHE A 45 -26.58 -14.41 -27.37
N THR A 46 -25.86 -14.26 -28.48
CA THR A 46 -25.47 -15.32 -29.42
C THR A 46 -23.99 -15.09 -29.72
N PRO A 47 -23.07 -15.51 -28.83
CA PRO A 47 -22.50 -16.88 -28.87
C PRO A 47 -22.18 -17.39 -27.42
N PRO A 48 -21.36 -18.44 -27.14
CA PRO A 48 -21.32 -19.05 -25.82
C PRO A 48 -20.84 -18.04 -24.76
N PRO A 49 -21.38 -18.08 -23.52
CA PRO A 49 -21.01 -17.10 -22.50
C PRO A 49 -19.51 -17.18 -22.21
N PRO A 50 -18.83 -16.04 -21.94
CA PRO A 50 -17.47 -16.07 -21.42
C PRO A 50 -17.41 -16.93 -20.15
N PRO A 51 -16.31 -17.66 -19.89
CA PRO A 51 -16.21 -18.61 -18.77
C PRO A 51 -16.31 -17.96 -17.37
N LEU A 52 -16.38 -16.63 -17.31
CA LEU A 52 -16.40 -15.80 -16.10
C LEU A 52 -17.37 -14.63 -16.29
N LEU A 53 -18.27 -14.43 -15.33
CA LEU A 53 -19.12 -13.23 -15.24
C LEU A 53 -18.75 -12.47 -13.96
N LEU A 54 -18.41 -11.18 -14.12
CA LEU A 54 -17.94 -10.29 -13.05
C LEU A 54 -19.05 -9.27 -12.73
N HIS A 55 -19.42 -9.16 -11.45
CA HIS A 55 -20.39 -8.17 -10.98
C HIS A 55 -19.83 -7.39 -9.77
N PRO A 56 -19.48 -6.10 -9.94
CA PRO A 56 -19.08 -5.23 -8.84
C PRO A 56 -20.31 -4.54 -8.21
N LEU A 57 -20.50 -4.72 -6.90
CA LEU A 57 -21.49 -3.98 -6.11
C LEU A 57 -20.74 -3.14 -5.07
N VAL A 58 -20.94 -1.82 -5.10
CA VAL A 58 -20.35 -0.88 -4.14
C VAL A 58 -21.42 -0.49 -3.14
N TYR A 59 -21.23 -0.86 -1.87
CA TYR A 59 -22.12 -0.46 -0.78
C TYR A 59 -21.55 0.77 -0.08
N THR A 60 -22.27 1.88 -0.14
CA THR A 60 -21.95 3.12 0.55
C THR A 60 -22.97 3.35 1.66
N SER A 61 -22.55 3.30 2.93
CA SER A 61 -23.40 3.69 4.06
C SER A 61 -22.80 4.89 4.77
N SER A 62 -23.61 5.93 4.95
CA SER A 62 -23.30 7.12 5.73
C SER A 62 -23.76 7.02 7.20
N SER A 63 -24.39 5.90 7.61
CA SER A 63 -24.88 5.70 8.97
C SER A 63 -23.93 4.83 9.77
N SER A 64 -23.71 5.20 11.04
CA SER A 64 -22.92 4.46 12.04
C SER A 64 -23.59 3.17 12.52
N SER A 65 -24.65 2.72 11.86
CA SER A 65 -25.42 1.53 12.21
C SER A 65 -24.76 0.29 11.62
N SER A 66 -24.55 -0.74 12.44
CA SER A 66 -24.08 -2.05 12.00
C SER A 66 -24.93 -2.58 10.83
N PRO A 67 -24.34 -3.09 9.74
CA PRO A 67 -25.09 -3.76 8.69
C PRO A 67 -25.86 -4.97 9.25
N PRO A 68 -26.99 -5.38 8.64
CA PRO A 68 -27.77 -6.53 9.10
C PRO A 68 -26.88 -7.80 9.14
N PRO A 69 -27.08 -8.72 10.11
CA PRO A 69 -26.15 -9.83 10.42
C PRO A 69 -25.86 -10.80 9.27
N ALA A 70 -26.66 -10.76 8.20
CA ALA A 70 -26.39 -11.41 6.93
C ALA A 70 -26.83 -10.51 5.76
N CYS A 71 -25.98 -10.37 4.74
CA CYS A 71 -26.37 -9.78 3.45
C CYS A 71 -26.79 -10.91 2.51
N LEU A 72 -28.08 -10.99 2.15
CA LEU A 72 -28.57 -11.89 1.10
C LEU A 72 -28.47 -11.17 -0.25
N HIS A 73 -27.63 -11.68 -1.16
CA HIS A 73 -27.60 -11.21 -2.54
C HIS A 73 -28.34 -12.21 -3.44
N LEU A 74 -29.47 -11.77 -4.01
CA LEU A 74 -30.25 -12.56 -4.96
C LEU A 74 -29.78 -12.25 -6.38
N LEU A 75 -29.23 -13.24 -7.08
CA LEU A 75 -28.95 -13.13 -8.51
C LEU A 75 -29.97 -13.99 -9.26
N LEU A 76 -30.88 -13.33 -9.97
CA LEU A 76 -31.91 -13.96 -10.80
C LEU A 76 -31.38 -14.13 -12.22
N PHE A 77 -31.22 -15.38 -12.67
CA PHE A 77 -30.95 -15.69 -14.07
C PHE A 77 -32.23 -16.26 -14.69
N SER A 78 -32.86 -15.50 -15.59
CA SER A 78 -34.04 -15.93 -16.33
C SER A 78 -33.74 -15.98 -17.83
N SER A 79 -34.00 -17.11 -18.47
CA SER A 79 -33.84 -17.30 -19.91
C SER A 79 -35.02 -18.06 -20.49
N THR A 80 -35.48 -17.66 -21.67
CA THR A 80 -36.51 -18.39 -22.45
C THR A 80 -35.91 -19.41 -23.43
N ARG A 81 -34.57 -19.58 -23.42
CA ARG A 81 -33.80 -20.52 -24.25
C ARG A 81 -32.80 -21.33 -23.42
N LEU A 82 -32.32 -22.45 -23.97
CA LEU A 82 -31.23 -23.28 -23.40
C LEU A 82 -30.05 -22.39 -22.95
N PHE A 83 -29.75 -22.43 -21.65
CA PHE A 83 -28.73 -21.61 -21.00
C PHE A 83 -27.88 -22.49 -20.09
N THR A 84 -26.57 -22.44 -20.28
CA THR A 84 -25.58 -23.02 -19.36
C THR A 84 -24.92 -21.87 -18.59
N PRO A 85 -25.06 -21.81 -17.25
CA PRO A 85 -24.38 -20.79 -16.47
C PRO A 85 -22.85 -20.99 -16.55
N PRO A 86 -22.05 -19.91 -16.53
CA PRO A 86 -20.60 -20.02 -16.53
C PRO A 86 -20.13 -20.79 -15.29
N PRO A 87 -19.07 -21.62 -15.39
CA PRO A 87 -18.60 -22.50 -14.31
C PRO A 87 -17.99 -21.75 -13.13
N LEU A 88 -17.67 -20.47 -13.30
CA LEU A 88 -17.11 -19.59 -12.27
C LEU A 88 -17.82 -18.23 -12.30
N LEU A 89 -18.26 -17.78 -11.12
CA LEU A 89 -18.84 -16.45 -10.92
C LEU A 89 -18.03 -15.75 -9.83
N LEU A 90 -17.34 -14.66 -10.18
CA LEU A 90 -16.57 -13.89 -9.20
C LEU A 90 -17.38 -12.64 -8.85
N HIS A 91 -17.84 -12.58 -7.60
CA HIS A 91 -18.69 -11.49 -7.09
C HIS A 91 -17.90 -10.63 -6.11
N THR A 92 -17.52 -9.43 -6.53
CA THR A 92 -16.74 -8.49 -5.73
C THR A 92 -17.69 -7.50 -5.06
N VAL A 93 -17.72 -7.50 -3.72
CA VAL A 93 -18.50 -6.53 -2.95
C VAL A 93 -17.53 -5.60 -2.24
N VAL A 94 -17.61 -4.30 -2.56
CA VAL A 94 -16.79 -3.27 -1.93
C VAL A 94 -17.64 -2.55 -0.89
N TYR A 95 -17.29 -2.70 0.38
CA TYR A 95 -17.93 -1.95 1.46
C TYR A 95 -17.17 -0.65 1.72
N THR A 96 -17.92 0.43 1.84
CA THR A 96 -17.45 1.74 2.30
C THR A 96 -18.33 2.16 3.48
N SER A 97 -18.00 1.67 4.68
CA SER A 97 -18.74 2.02 5.91
C SER A 97 -17.80 2.13 7.10
N SER A 98 -18.16 2.93 8.10
CA SER A 98 -17.41 3.08 9.36
C SER A 98 -17.54 1.88 10.32
N SER A 99 -18.42 0.92 10.00
CA SER A 99 -18.71 -0.27 10.80
C SER A 99 -18.16 -1.55 10.15
N SER A 100 -17.91 -2.60 10.94
CA SER A 100 -17.52 -3.92 10.44
C SER A 100 -18.58 -4.52 9.50
N PRO A 101 -18.20 -5.28 8.45
CA PRO A 101 -19.15 -6.02 7.63
C PRO A 101 -19.95 -7.04 8.46
N PRO A 102 -21.08 -7.53 7.94
CA PRO A 102 -21.74 -8.66 8.54
C PRO A 102 -20.87 -9.92 8.41
N PRO A 103 -20.89 -10.83 9.41
CA PRO A 103 -20.02 -11.99 9.48
C PRO A 103 -20.28 -13.03 8.38
N SER A 104 -21.40 -12.94 7.66
CA SER A 104 -21.72 -13.83 6.54
C SER A 104 -22.44 -13.08 5.40
N CYS A 105 -22.02 -13.34 4.16
CA CYS A 105 -22.74 -12.98 2.95
C CYS A 105 -23.28 -14.26 2.33
N LEU A 106 -24.59 -14.34 2.09
CA LEU A 106 -25.24 -15.52 1.56
C LEU A 106 -25.81 -15.18 0.17
N HIS A 107 -25.31 -15.84 -0.87
CA HIS A 107 -25.78 -15.61 -2.24
C HIS A 107 -26.78 -16.69 -2.62
N LEU A 108 -27.99 -16.29 -2.98
CA LEU A 108 -29.01 -17.20 -3.50
C LEU A 108 -29.10 -17.00 -5.02
N LEU A 109 -28.59 -17.97 -5.77
CA LEU A 109 -28.71 -18.02 -7.24
C LEU A 109 -30.04 -18.69 -7.58
N LEU A 110 -30.96 -17.93 -8.18
CA LEU A 110 -32.22 -18.49 -8.69
C LEU A 110 -32.14 -18.56 -10.21
N PHE A 111 -32.17 -19.78 -10.75
CA PHE A 111 -32.23 -20.05 -12.18
C PHE A 111 -33.68 -20.37 -12.57
N SER A 112 -34.22 -19.67 -13.57
CA SER A 112 -35.54 -19.93 -14.12
C SER A 112 -35.46 -20.08 -15.64
N SER A 113 -35.87 -21.24 -16.16
CA SER A 113 -35.89 -21.56 -17.59
C SER A 113 -37.24 -22.18 -17.97
N THR A 114 -37.75 -21.85 -19.16
CA THR A 114 -38.97 -22.44 -19.73
C THR A 114 -38.74 -23.73 -20.52
N GLN A 115 -37.49 -24.21 -20.64
CA GLN A 115 -37.12 -25.51 -21.23
C GLN A 115 -36.10 -26.29 -20.37
N LEU A 116 -36.00 -27.61 -20.61
CA LEU A 116 -35.14 -28.58 -19.90
C LEU A 116 -33.76 -28.01 -19.56
N PHE A 117 -33.48 -27.94 -18.26
CA PHE A 117 -32.25 -27.42 -17.66
C PHE A 117 -31.46 -28.60 -17.08
N THR A 118 -30.20 -28.75 -17.47
CA THR A 118 -29.23 -29.61 -16.77
C THR A 118 -28.30 -28.72 -15.95
N PRO A 119 -28.34 -28.79 -14.60
CA PRO A 119 -27.38 -28.04 -13.79
C PRO A 119 -25.97 -28.53 -14.11
N PRO A 120 -24.96 -27.64 -14.21
CA PRO A 120 -23.58 -28.09 -14.30
C PRO A 120 -23.25 -28.91 -13.05
N SER A 121 -22.72 -30.12 -13.26
CA SER A 121 -22.18 -30.98 -12.21
C SER A 121 -20.65 -31.01 -12.34
N PRO A 122 -19.89 -30.43 -11.41
CA PRO A 122 -20.31 -29.78 -10.16
C PRO A 122 -20.91 -28.36 -10.37
N PRO A 123 -21.66 -27.82 -9.39
CA PRO A 123 -22.20 -26.46 -9.46
C PRO A 123 -21.08 -25.41 -9.64
N PRO A 124 -21.38 -24.24 -10.25
CA PRO A 124 -20.38 -23.21 -10.50
C PRO A 124 -19.75 -22.76 -9.19
N ALA A 125 -18.42 -22.66 -9.13
CA ALA A 125 -17.78 -22.11 -7.94
C ALA A 125 -17.91 -20.57 -7.95
N CYS A 126 -18.66 -20.03 -6.98
CA CYS A 126 -18.64 -18.60 -6.70
C CYS A 126 -17.51 -18.31 -5.72
N LEU A 127 -16.62 -17.40 -6.10
CA LEU A 127 -15.49 -16.95 -5.29
C LEU A 127 -15.78 -15.53 -4.79
N HIS A 128 -15.80 -15.33 -3.46
CA HIS A 128 -16.07 -14.02 -2.84
C HIS A 128 -14.79 -13.30 -2.44
N LEU A 129 -14.68 -12.02 -2.82
CA LEU A 129 -13.65 -11.12 -2.31
C LEU A 129 -14.37 -9.93 -1.67
N LEU A 130 -14.34 -9.87 -0.33
CA LEU A 130 -14.85 -8.75 0.46
C LEU A 130 -13.73 -7.73 0.63
N LEU A 131 -13.79 -6.63 -0.15
CA LEU A 131 -12.81 -5.56 -0.07
C LEU A 131 -13.38 -4.37 0.69
N PHE A 132 -12.62 -3.87 1.66
CA PHE A 132 -12.97 -2.70 2.44
C PHE A 132 -12.13 -1.52 1.98
N SER A 133 -12.77 -0.46 1.50
CA SER A 133 -12.04 0.79 1.28
C SER A 133 -11.83 1.45 2.63
N VAL A 134 -10.58 1.69 3.01
CA VAL A 134 -10.27 2.33 4.29
C VAL A 134 -10.54 3.82 4.17
N LEU A 135 -11.30 4.38 5.12
CA LEU A 135 -11.50 5.83 5.20
C LEU A 135 -10.19 6.50 5.61
N CYS A 136 -9.96 7.74 5.18
CA CYS A 136 -8.73 8.50 5.48
C CYS A 136 -8.46 8.68 6.99
N CYS A 137 -9.46 8.42 7.85
CA CYS A 137 -9.39 8.59 9.30
C CYS A 137 -9.34 7.26 10.06
N GLN A 138 -9.18 6.13 9.36
CA GLN A 138 -9.07 4.80 9.97
C GLN A 138 -7.65 4.27 9.76
N SER A 139 -7.02 3.77 10.82
CA SER A 139 -5.67 3.21 10.69
C SER A 139 -5.72 1.85 10.00
N VAL A 140 -4.97 1.73 8.92
CA VAL A 140 -4.74 0.49 8.18
C VAL A 140 -3.94 -0.49 9.06
N THR A 141 -2.87 -0.04 9.73
CA THR A 141 -2.12 -0.91 10.64
C THR A 141 -3.01 -1.38 11.79
N GLY A 142 -3.78 -0.47 12.39
CA GLY A 142 -4.72 -0.77 13.48
C GLY A 142 -5.83 -1.75 13.07
N HIS A 143 -6.22 -1.76 11.79
CA HIS A 143 -7.18 -2.73 11.25
C HIS A 143 -6.64 -4.18 11.34
N PHE A 144 -5.34 -4.38 11.14
CA PHE A 144 -4.72 -5.70 11.15
C PHE A 144 -4.15 -6.10 12.52
N SER A 145 -3.76 -5.14 13.37
CA SER A 145 -3.19 -5.37 14.71
C SER A 145 -4.22 -5.40 15.84
N ASP A 146 -5.52 -5.45 15.51
CA ASP A 146 -6.62 -5.34 16.47
C ASP A 146 -6.48 -4.11 17.41
N GLY A 147 -5.85 -3.05 16.90
CA GLY A 147 -5.67 -1.75 17.55
C GLY A 147 -4.43 -1.59 18.45
N GLY A 148 -3.76 -2.67 18.83
CA GLY A 148 -2.68 -2.64 19.84
C GLY A 148 -1.32 -2.25 19.27
N ASP A 149 -0.83 -3.02 18.30
CA ASP A 149 0.55 -2.91 17.83
C ASP A 149 0.72 -1.87 16.72
N ASP A 150 1.93 -1.30 16.64
CA ASP A 150 2.33 -0.36 15.61
C ASP A 150 2.96 -1.03 14.38
N GLU A 151 3.11 -2.36 14.43
CA GLU A 151 3.68 -3.18 13.37
C GLU A 151 2.89 -4.49 13.25
N VAL A 152 2.65 -4.93 12.02
CA VAL A 152 1.91 -6.16 11.71
C VAL A 152 2.39 -6.74 10.38
N GLU A 153 2.37 -8.06 10.25
CA GLU A 153 2.65 -8.72 8.98
C GLU A 153 1.41 -8.81 8.10
N VAL A 154 1.53 -8.36 6.86
CA VAL A 154 0.46 -8.41 5.85
C VAL A 154 0.98 -8.96 4.53
N SER A 155 0.09 -9.48 3.71
CA SER A 155 0.34 -9.71 2.30
C SER A 155 -0.31 -8.59 1.48
N CYS A 156 0.28 -8.27 0.32
CA CYS A 156 -0.22 -7.21 -0.55
C CYS A 156 -0.27 -7.65 -2.01
N SER A 157 -1.29 -7.20 -2.74
CA SER A 157 -1.38 -7.33 -4.20
C SER A 157 -1.84 -6.02 -4.82
N LEU A 158 -1.46 -5.77 -6.07
CA LEU A 158 -2.00 -4.68 -6.88
C LEU A 158 -2.89 -5.30 -7.97
N GLU A 159 -4.20 -5.18 -7.83
CA GLU A 159 -5.18 -5.77 -8.74
C GLU A 159 -6.11 -4.69 -9.30
N ARG A 160 -6.16 -4.53 -10.62
CA ARG A 160 -7.13 -3.65 -11.30
C ARG A 160 -7.23 -2.24 -10.70
N LYS A 161 -6.08 -1.62 -10.37
CA LYS A 161 -5.96 -0.29 -9.72
C LYS A 161 -6.39 -0.25 -8.25
N GLN A 162 -6.40 -1.38 -7.58
CA GLN A 162 -6.65 -1.47 -6.16
C GLN A 162 -5.41 -2.09 -5.51
N PHE A 163 -4.82 -1.36 -4.57
CA PHE A 163 -3.76 -1.92 -3.75
C PHE A 163 -4.42 -2.61 -2.56
N VAL A 164 -4.41 -3.93 -2.56
CA VAL A 164 -5.13 -4.75 -1.59
C VAL A 164 -4.14 -5.27 -0.56
N LEU A 165 -4.46 -5.05 0.72
CA LEU A 165 -3.78 -5.62 1.87
C LEU A 165 -4.65 -6.69 2.52
N PHE A 166 -4.04 -7.79 2.93
CA PHE A 166 -4.74 -8.90 3.58
C PHE A 166 -3.83 -9.61 4.58
N ARG A 167 -4.42 -10.28 5.56
CA ARG A 167 -3.66 -11.04 6.58
C ARG A 167 -3.05 -12.28 5.90
N GLY A 168 -1.73 -12.43 5.99
CA GLY A 168 -1.01 -13.54 5.39
C GLY A 168 -1.29 -14.89 6.07
N ASP A 169 -0.96 -15.99 5.41
CA ASP A 169 -1.10 -17.38 5.89
C ASP A 169 0.02 -17.81 6.87
N GLY A 170 0.84 -16.87 7.34
CA GLY A 170 1.95 -17.10 8.27
C GLY A 170 3.25 -17.58 7.63
N ARG A 171 3.37 -17.65 6.29
CA ARG A 171 4.56 -18.23 5.62
C ARG A 171 5.61 -17.23 5.14
N ARG A 172 5.26 -15.94 5.00
CA ARG A 172 6.16 -14.77 4.80
C ARG A 172 5.32 -13.51 4.59
N GLY A 173 5.09 -12.73 5.64
CA GLY A 173 4.45 -11.42 5.54
C GLY A 173 5.41 -10.32 5.10
N THR A 174 4.85 -9.23 4.59
CA THR A 174 5.53 -7.94 4.47
C THR A 174 5.20 -7.13 5.72
N PRO A 175 6.20 -6.57 6.43
CA PRO A 175 5.93 -5.76 7.61
C PRO A 175 5.23 -4.45 7.21
N LEU A 176 4.07 -4.19 7.81
CA LEU A 176 3.36 -2.92 7.76
C LEU A 176 3.51 -2.21 9.11
N LYS A 177 4.15 -1.05 9.11
CA LYS A 177 4.42 -0.26 10.32
C LYS A 177 3.87 1.15 10.23
N ARG A 178 3.51 1.72 11.37
CA ARG A 178 3.20 3.15 11.56
C ARG A 178 4.09 3.75 12.64
N PRO A 179 4.29 5.07 12.71
CA PRO A 179 4.99 5.67 13.83
C PRO A 179 4.14 5.60 15.10
N ALA A 180 4.78 5.48 16.28
CA ALA A 180 4.07 5.44 17.56
C ALA A 180 3.20 6.69 17.82
N PHE A 181 3.64 7.84 17.27
CA PHE A 181 2.93 9.11 17.32
C PHE A 181 1.91 9.31 16.17
N CYS A 182 1.59 8.28 15.38
CA CYS A 182 0.67 8.37 14.25
C CYS A 182 -0.66 9.00 14.67
N PRO A 183 -1.09 10.12 14.06
CA PRO A 183 -2.23 10.88 14.56
C PRO A 183 -3.54 10.09 14.48
N ILE A 184 -3.72 9.25 13.46
CA ILE A 184 -4.91 8.42 13.28
C ILE A 184 -5.05 7.36 14.39
N LYS A 185 -3.93 6.89 14.97
CA LYS A 185 -3.94 6.00 16.15
C LYS A 185 -4.56 6.68 17.38
N HIS A 186 -4.39 7.99 17.49
CA HIS A 186 -4.71 8.77 18.69
C HIS A 186 -5.92 9.69 18.52
N LEU A 187 -6.65 9.60 17.39
CA LEU A 187 -7.84 10.42 17.14
C LEU A 187 -8.94 10.09 18.15
N SER A 188 -9.42 11.11 18.86
CA SER A 188 -10.68 10.99 19.61
C SER A 188 -11.88 10.99 18.65
N VAL A 189 -13.04 10.54 19.15
CA VAL A 189 -14.31 10.59 18.40
C VAL A 189 -14.64 12.02 17.96
N SER A 190 -14.42 13.02 18.83
CA SER A 190 -14.69 14.43 18.51
C SER A 190 -13.71 15.00 17.49
N GLN A 191 -12.42 14.64 17.57
CA GLN A 191 -11.41 15.05 16.59
C GLN A 191 -11.67 14.44 15.21
N SER A 192 -12.04 13.16 15.17
CA SER A 192 -12.40 12.48 13.92
C SER A 192 -13.62 13.14 13.25
N ALA A 193 -14.65 13.49 14.03
CA ALA A 193 -15.82 14.21 13.53
C ALA A 193 -15.52 15.63 13.04
N ALA A 194 -14.46 16.28 13.56
CA ALA A 194 -14.03 17.62 13.16
C ALA A 194 -13.22 17.65 11.86
N ILE A 195 -12.75 16.50 11.35
CA ILE A 195 -12.03 16.42 10.08
C ILE A 195 -13.01 16.75 8.94
N PRO A 196 -12.67 17.64 7.99
CA PRO A 196 -13.54 17.95 6.86
C PRO A 196 -13.96 16.72 6.05
N LEU A 197 -15.23 16.68 5.61
CA LEU A 197 -15.79 15.51 4.91
C LEU A 197 -15.05 15.17 3.62
N ASP A 198 -14.51 16.17 2.92
CA ASP A 198 -13.70 15.95 1.72
C ASP A 198 -12.41 15.21 2.05
N VAL A 199 -11.80 15.48 3.21
CA VAL A 199 -10.63 14.75 3.74
C VAL A 199 -11.00 13.33 4.16
N GLN A 200 -12.08 13.15 4.93
CA GLN A 200 -12.53 11.83 5.37
C GLN A 200 -12.77 10.86 4.19
N ARG A 201 -13.34 11.40 3.10
CA ARG A 201 -13.71 10.64 1.90
C ARG A 201 -12.57 10.49 0.88
N ARG A 202 -11.37 11.02 1.13
CA ARG A 202 -10.24 10.88 0.19
C ARG A 202 -9.79 9.44 0.02
N GLY A 203 -10.01 8.60 1.04
CA GLY A 203 -9.40 7.29 1.16
C GLY A 203 -7.93 7.38 1.52
N VAL A 204 -7.23 6.25 1.38
CA VAL A 204 -5.79 6.14 1.64
C VAL A 204 -5.07 6.03 0.30
N ASP A 205 -4.22 7.00 -0.01
CA ASP A 205 -3.43 7.02 -1.24
C ASP A 205 -2.28 5.99 -1.13
N VAL A 206 -1.75 5.53 -2.27
CA VAL A 206 -0.57 4.64 -2.31
C VAL A 206 0.62 5.42 -2.84
N GLY A 207 1.76 5.31 -2.16
CA GLY A 207 3.04 5.82 -2.66
C GLY A 207 4.05 4.69 -2.80
N VAL A 208 5.02 4.86 -3.68
CA VAL A 208 6.15 3.92 -3.85
C VAL A 208 7.45 4.70 -3.66
N ALA A 209 8.36 4.16 -2.86
CA ALA A 209 9.68 4.76 -2.63
C ALA A 209 10.79 3.72 -2.85
N ILE A 210 11.82 4.11 -3.59
CA ILE A 210 12.88 3.23 -4.06
C ILE A 210 14.11 3.31 -3.15
N ILE A 211 14.41 2.18 -2.49
CA ILE A 211 15.73 1.94 -1.90
C ILE A 211 16.65 1.44 -3.01
N LEU A 212 17.34 2.36 -3.69
CA LEU A 212 18.29 2.02 -4.75
C LEU A 212 19.63 1.62 -4.14
N GLN A 213 19.96 0.33 -4.14
CA GLN A 213 21.24 -0.17 -3.68
C GLN A 213 22.25 -0.29 -4.82
N THR A 214 23.44 0.26 -4.63
CA THR A 214 24.56 0.15 -5.57
C THR A 214 25.34 -1.16 -5.41
N ALA A 215 26.19 -1.49 -6.40
CA ALA A 215 27.07 -2.67 -6.33
C ALA A 215 28.01 -2.65 -5.12
N ASN A 216 28.39 -1.46 -4.66
CA ASN A 216 29.22 -1.27 -3.47
C ASN A 216 28.40 -1.03 -2.18
N ARG A 217 27.14 -1.49 -2.16
CA ARG A 217 26.24 -1.52 -0.99
C ARG A 217 26.02 -0.16 -0.32
N ARG A 218 25.85 0.89 -1.14
CA ARG A 218 25.32 2.19 -0.71
C ARG A 218 23.88 2.34 -1.19
N VAL A 219 23.10 3.15 -0.49
CA VAL A 219 21.72 3.49 -0.87
C VAL A 219 21.57 4.98 -1.12
N LEU A 220 20.74 5.34 -2.10
CA LEU A 220 20.43 6.73 -2.43
C LEU A 220 19.35 7.30 -1.51
N LEU A 221 19.62 8.48 -0.95
CA LEU A 221 18.62 9.34 -0.32
C LEU A 221 18.63 10.71 -1.01
N THR A 222 17.45 11.32 -1.13
CA THR A 222 17.22 12.67 -1.62
C THR A 222 16.67 13.54 -0.49
N ARG A 223 17.12 14.79 -0.41
CA ARG A 223 16.54 15.81 0.45
C ARG A 223 15.48 16.56 -0.32
N ARG A 224 14.24 16.47 0.13
CA ARG A 224 13.09 17.17 -0.48
C ARG A 224 13.35 18.68 -0.58
N ALA A 225 12.99 19.29 -1.70
CA ALA A 225 13.11 20.73 -1.91
C ALA A 225 12.33 21.54 -0.85
N LYS A 226 12.83 22.73 -0.52
CA LYS A 226 12.27 23.57 0.55
C LYS A 226 10.89 24.15 0.19
N GLU A 227 10.58 24.25 -1.09
CA GLU A 227 9.34 24.77 -1.65
C GLU A 227 8.18 23.76 -1.57
N LEU A 228 8.48 22.47 -1.29
CA LEU A 228 7.47 21.43 -1.20
C LEU A 228 6.59 21.60 0.04
N ARG A 229 5.27 21.45 -0.14
CA ARG A 229 4.28 21.66 0.92
C ARG A 229 4.34 20.62 2.04
N ILE A 230 4.69 19.38 1.68
CA ILE A 230 4.68 18.23 2.58
C ILE A 230 6.14 17.78 2.78
N PHE A 231 6.56 17.77 4.04
CA PHE A 231 7.90 17.36 4.49
C PHE A 231 9.07 18.05 3.74
N PRO A 232 9.12 19.40 3.65
CA PRO A 232 10.27 20.08 3.05
C PRO A 232 11.55 19.83 3.85
N ASN A 233 12.70 19.77 3.15
CA ASN A 233 14.03 19.47 3.73
C ASN A 233 14.17 18.09 4.40
N VAL A 234 13.19 17.21 4.30
CA VAL A 234 13.29 15.86 4.87
C VAL A 234 14.03 14.95 3.88
N TRP A 235 14.95 14.14 4.40
CA TRP A 235 15.66 13.11 3.66
C TRP A 235 14.80 11.86 3.53
N VAL A 236 14.55 11.43 2.29
CA VAL A 236 13.75 10.27 1.91
C VAL A 236 14.41 9.54 0.73
N PRO A 237 14.07 8.28 0.44
CA PRO A 237 14.39 7.70 -0.87
C PRO A 237 13.51 8.36 -1.94
N PRO A 238 13.96 8.39 -3.22
CA PRO A 238 13.12 8.86 -4.33
C PRO A 238 11.79 8.12 -4.38
N GLY A 239 10.70 8.83 -4.61
CA GLY A 239 9.38 8.21 -4.60
C GLY A 239 8.22 9.18 -4.52
N GLY A 240 7.09 8.74 -5.06
CA GLY A 240 5.86 9.52 -5.12
C GLY A 240 4.63 8.65 -5.22
N HIS A 241 3.56 9.21 -5.77
CA HIS A 241 2.25 8.57 -5.82
C HIS A 241 2.20 7.47 -6.88
N LEU A 242 1.45 6.42 -6.57
CA LEU A 242 1.06 5.42 -7.57
C LEU A 242 -0.08 5.97 -8.44
N GLU A 243 0.21 6.18 -9.71
CA GLU A 243 -0.72 6.58 -10.75
C GLU A 243 -1.59 5.40 -11.24
N PRO A 244 -2.73 5.67 -11.92
CA PRO A 244 -3.54 4.62 -12.52
C PRO A 244 -2.80 3.88 -13.64
N GLU A 245 -3.02 2.57 -13.72
CA GLU A 245 -2.49 1.68 -14.77
C GLU A 245 -0.99 1.38 -14.71
N GLU A 246 -0.23 2.00 -13.79
CA GLU A 246 1.16 1.58 -13.53
C GLU A 246 1.24 0.49 -12.45
N THR A 247 2.22 -0.37 -12.62
CA THR A 247 2.71 -1.29 -11.59
C THR A 247 3.53 -0.53 -10.54
N LEU A 248 3.76 -1.16 -9.39
CA LEU A 248 4.62 -0.59 -8.35
C LEU A 248 6.05 -0.34 -8.85
N LEU A 249 6.57 -1.19 -9.74
CA LEU A 249 7.91 -1.02 -10.31
C LEU A 249 7.94 0.17 -11.28
N GLU A 250 6.97 0.26 -12.19
CA GLU A 250 6.88 1.37 -13.14
C GLU A 250 6.79 2.73 -12.42
N ALA A 251 5.95 2.81 -11.37
CA ALA A 251 5.84 3.98 -10.51
C ALA A 251 7.19 4.36 -9.88
N GLY A 252 7.86 3.39 -9.26
CA GLY A 252 9.13 3.64 -8.60
C GLY A 252 10.26 4.03 -9.57
N LEU A 253 10.30 3.44 -10.77
CA LEU A 253 11.26 3.81 -11.81
C LEU A 253 10.99 5.19 -12.39
N ARG A 254 9.71 5.55 -12.60
CA ARG A 254 9.28 6.89 -13.03
C ARG A 254 9.72 7.95 -12.02
N GLU A 255 9.38 7.78 -10.75
CA GLU A 255 9.73 8.72 -9.68
C GLU A 255 11.25 8.84 -9.50
N LEU A 256 11.98 7.71 -9.56
CA LEU A 256 13.45 7.72 -9.55
C LEU A 256 14.01 8.59 -10.69
N LYS A 257 13.48 8.45 -11.89
CA LYS A 257 13.92 9.21 -13.07
C LYS A 257 13.53 10.69 -12.99
N GLU A 258 12.30 11.01 -12.56
CA GLU A 258 11.80 12.37 -12.42
C GLU A 258 12.57 13.17 -11.36
N GLU A 259 12.83 12.56 -10.20
CA GLU A 259 13.52 13.24 -9.11
C GLU A 259 15.04 13.31 -9.31
N THR A 260 15.65 12.26 -9.86
CA THR A 260 17.12 12.08 -9.83
C THR A 260 17.78 12.01 -11.20
N GLY A 261 17.00 11.85 -12.27
CA GLY A 261 17.49 11.63 -13.63
C GLY A 261 18.08 10.24 -13.88
N LEU A 262 18.09 9.35 -12.88
CA LEU A 262 18.59 7.99 -13.04
C LEU A 262 17.55 7.12 -13.77
N ASP A 263 17.95 6.61 -14.93
CA ASP A 263 17.14 5.71 -15.75
C ASP A 263 17.66 4.27 -15.60
N LEU A 264 16.83 3.38 -15.06
CA LEU A 264 17.18 1.97 -14.88
C LEU A 264 16.27 1.12 -15.78
N GLU A 265 16.89 0.27 -16.60
CA GLU A 265 16.17 -0.64 -17.49
C GLU A 265 15.39 -1.71 -16.68
N PRO A 266 14.06 -1.83 -16.87
CA PRO A 266 13.22 -2.76 -16.11
C PRO A 266 13.69 -4.22 -16.15
N GLU A 267 14.19 -4.68 -17.29
CA GLU A 267 14.59 -6.07 -17.56
C GLU A 267 15.82 -6.51 -16.74
N GLY A 268 16.60 -5.54 -16.25
CA GLY A 268 17.80 -5.77 -15.46
C GLY A 268 17.58 -5.75 -13.94
N VAL A 269 16.38 -5.37 -13.49
CA VAL A 269 16.08 -5.08 -12.09
C VAL A 269 15.16 -6.13 -11.49
N SER A 270 15.56 -6.69 -10.34
CA SER A 270 14.70 -7.56 -9.53
C SER A 270 14.16 -6.75 -8.35
N PRO A 271 12.90 -6.29 -8.40
CA PRO A 271 12.31 -5.56 -7.30
C PRO A 271 11.99 -6.48 -6.13
N LYS A 272 12.31 -6.04 -4.91
CA LYS A 272 11.87 -6.67 -3.67
C LYS A 272 11.14 -5.64 -2.82
N ILE A 273 9.87 -5.90 -2.47
CA ILE A 273 9.19 -5.11 -1.45
C ILE A 273 9.87 -5.41 -0.10
N LEU A 274 10.38 -4.37 0.55
CA LEU A 274 10.98 -4.48 1.88
C LEU A 274 9.92 -4.41 2.96
N GLY A 275 9.00 -3.44 2.85
CA GLY A 275 8.02 -3.14 3.88
C GLY A 275 7.02 -2.08 3.43
N LEU A 276 5.99 -1.92 4.24
CA LEU A 276 4.91 -0.96 4.06
C LEU A 276 4.90 0.01 5.23
N TRP A 277 4.69 1.30 4.95
CA TRP A 277 4.65 2.32 5.97
C TRP A 277 3.36 3.13 5.90
N GLU A 278 2.61 3.13 7.00
CA GLU A 278 1.43 3.98 7.17
C GLU A 278 1.86 5.39 7.56
N SER A 279 1.75 6.32 6.61
CA SER A 279 2.12 7.72 6.74
C SER A 279 0.90 8.61 6.79
N VAL A 280 0.91 9.60 7.69
CA VAL A 280 -0.15 10.61 7.81
C VAL A 280 0.49 11.98 7.85
N TYR A 281 -0.14 12.96 7.19
CA TYR A 281 0.26 14.36 7.24
C TYR A 281 -0.89 15.24 7.74
N PRO A 282 -0.66 16.16 8.69
CA PRO A 282 0.57 16.34 9.47
C PRO A 282 0.94 15.08 10.28
N PRO A 283 2.22 14.85 10.62
CA PRO A 283 2.69 13.59 11.21
C PRO A 283 2.28 13.37 12.67
N MET A 284 1.71 14.38 13.34
CA MET A 284 1.33 14.35 14.76
C MET A 284 0.11 15.23 14.99
N LEU A 285 -0.76 14.87 15.93
CA LEU A 285 -1.96 15.66 16.27
C LEU A 285 -1.63 17.06 16.82
N SER A 286 -0.50 17.21 17.51
CA SER A 286 0.04 18.50 17.98
C SER A 286 0.33 19.48 16.84
N ARG A 287 0.47 18.99 15.60
CA ARG A 287 0.72 19.79 14.40
C ARG A 287 -0.54 20.02 13.56
N GLY A 288 -1.67 19.44 13.94
CA GLY A 288 -2.95 19.57 13.27
C GLY A 288 -3.66 18.24 13.02
N LEU A 289 -4.92 18.31 12.61
CA LEU A 289 -5.70 17.13 12.23
C LEU A 289 -5.19 16.53 10.92
N PRO A 290 -5.30 15.20 10.73
CA PRO A 290 -4.93 14.53 9.48
C PRO A 290 -5.56 15.17 8.24
N GLN A 291 -4.74 15.37 7.22
CA GLN A 291 -5.12 15.92 5.91
C GLN A 291 -4.80 14.96 4.75
N ARG A 292 -3.74 14.15 4.91
CA ARG A 292 -3.32 13.13 3.94
C ARG A 292 -3.00 11.84 4.67
N HIS A 293 -3.31 10.72 4.04
CA HIS A 293 -3.07 9.39 4.57
C HIS A 293 -2.61 8.50 3.43
N HIS A 294 -1.49 7.83 3.64
CA HIS A 294 -0.80 7.04 2.63
C HIS A 294 -0.33 5.71 3.20
N ILE A 295 -0.33 4.68 2.35
CA ILE A 295 0.55 3.54 2.51
C ILE A 295 1.72 3.71 1.53
N VAL A 296 2.93 3.82 2.06
CA VAL A 296 4.17 3.90 1.28
C VAL A 296 4.76 2.49 1.16
N VAL A 297 4.94 2.03 -0.07
CA VAL A 297 5.60 0.77 -0.41
C VAL A 297 7.08 1.04 -0.60
N TYR A 298 7.93 0.52 0.29
CA TYR A 298 9.38 0.61 0.13
C TYR A 298 9.89 -0.57 -0.69
N MET A 299 10.49 -0.28 -1.84
CA MET A 299 10.97 -1.30 -2.78
C MET A 299 12.49 -1.20 -2.94
N LEU A 300 13.19 -2.31 -2.74
CA LEU A 300 14.62 -2.44 -2.97
C LEU A 300 14.86 -2.76 -4.45
N LEU A 301 15.64 -1.90 -5.11
CA LEU A 301 16.20 -2.16 -6.44
C LEU A 301 17.72 -2.30 -6.34
N LEU A 302 18.27 -3.31 -7.01
CA LEU A 302 19.70 -3.58 -7.03
C LEU A 302 20.32 -3.09 -8.34
N SER A 303 21.25 -2.15 -8.25
CA SER A 303 22.06 -1.71 -9.38
C SER A 303 23.39 -2.46 -9.42
N ARG A 304 23.81 -2.81 -10.64
CA ARG A 304 25.15 -3.35 -10.92
C ARG A 304 26.24 -2.28 -10.95
N LEU A 305 25.85 -1.01 -10.95
CA LEU A 305 26.77 0.13 -10.96
C LEU A 305 27.17 0.52 -9.54
N SER A 306 28.39 0.99 -9.40
CA SER A 306 28.86 1.64 -8.17
C SER A 306 28.21 3.01 -7.98
N HIS A 307 28.21 3.50 -6.75
CA HIS A 307 27.73 4.86 -6.45
C HIS A 307 28.44 5.95 -7.28
N LEU A 308 29.75 5.84 -7.57
CA LEU A 308 30.47 6.83 -8.38
C LEU A 308 29.98 6.87 -9.84
N GLN A 309 29.65 5.70 -10.40
CA GLN A 309 29.11 5.61 -11.75
C GLN A 309 27.70 6.21 -11.82
N LEU A 310 26.85 5.91 -10.83
CA LEU A 310 25.51 6.52 -10.75
C LEU A 310 25.59 8.02 -10.42
N GLN A 311 26.52 8.44 -9.58
CA GLN A 311 26.76 9.84 -9.26
C GLN A 311 27.06 10.67 -10.50
N ALA A 312 27.84 10.14 -11.45
CA ALA A 312 28.13 10.82 -12.71
C ALA A 312 26.88 11.00 -13.59
N SER A 313 25.90 10.11 -13.45
CA SER A 313 24.63 10.13 -14.19
C SER A 313 23.51 10.88 -13.48
N LEU A 314 23.68 11.30 -12.22
CA LEU A 314 22.66 12.06 -11.49
C LEU A 314 22.35 13.38 -12.20
N ARG A 315 21.06 13.63 -12.44
CA ARG A 315 20.49 14.87 -12.97
C ARG A 315 19.23 15.21 -12.17
N PRO A 316 19.36 15.56 -10.88
CA PRO A 316 18.20 15.77 -10.03
C PRO A 316 17.41 17.00 -10.44
N SER A 317 16.09 16.92 -10.30
CA SER A 317 15.19 18.05 -10.53
C SER A 317 15.22 18.99 -9.32
N PRO A 318 15.67 20.26 -9.47
CA PRO A 318 15.75 21.19 -8.35
C PRO A 318 14.38 21.59 -7.77
N ALA A 319 13.30 21.33 -8.49
CA ALA A 319 11.94 21.54 -8.01
C ALA A 319 11.51 20.48 -6.98
N GLU A 320 12.11 19.29 -7.04
CA GLU A 320 11.79 18.12 -6.21
C GLU A 320 12.85 17.88 -5.13
N VAL A 321 14.12 18.01 -5.52
CA VAL A 321 15.29 17.57 -4.75
C VAL A 321 16.28 18.72 -4.57
N SER A 322 16.66 18.97 -3.32
CA SER A 322 17.66 19.97 -2.95
C SER A 322 19.03 19.37 -2.61
N ALA A 323 19.14 18.07 -2.33
CA ALA A 323 20.43 17.40 -2.12
C ALA A 323 20.30 15.88 -2.32
N CYS A 324 21.40 15.20 -2.64
CA CYS A 324 21.51 13.75 -2.74
C CYS A 324 22.61 13.20 -1.82
N LEU A 325 22.42 11.99 -1.30
CA LEU A 325 23.36 11.30 -0.42
C LEU A 325 23.43 9.80 -0.75
N TRP A 326 24.64 9.27 -0.88
CA TRP A 326 24.89 7.82 -0.96
C TRP A 326 25.32 7.26 0.40
N ALA A 327 24.36 6.77 1.17
CA ALA A 327 24.59 6.25 2.51
C ALA A 327 25.10 4.80 2.48
N ASP A 328 26.22 4.51 3.15
CA ASP A 328 26.71 3.14 3.34
C ASP A 328 26.11 2.47 4.58
N ARG A 329 26.45 1.19 4.78
CA ARG A 329 25.97 0.39 5.90
C ARG A 329 26.24 1.03 7.28
N GLN A 330 27.39 1.69 7.46
CA GLN A 330 27.75 2.26 8.77
C GLN A 330 26.92 3.50 9.06
N LEU A 331 26.81 4.41 8.08
CA LEU A 331 25.97 5.60 8.20
C LEU A 331 24.50 5.22 8.42
N VAL A 332 23.98 4.27 7.64
CA VAL A 332 22.61 3.79 7.80
C VAL A 332 22.39 3.15 9.17
N GLY A 333 23.36 2.38 9.67
CA GLY A 333 23.32 1.82 11.03
C GLY A 333 23.11 2.91 12.09
N ALA A 334 23.88 4.00 12.02
CA ALA A 334 23.73 5.12 12.96
C ALA A 334 22.38 5.83 12.81
N VAL A 335 21.93 6.09 11.58
CA VAL A 335 20.61 6.71 11.30
C VAL A 335 19.47 5.86 11.87
N VAL A 336 19.51 4.54 11.66
CA VAL A 336 18.50 3.62 12.17
C VAL A 336 18.55 3.59 13.69
N SER A 337 19.72 3.49 14.34
CA SER A 337 19.81 3.46 15.81
C SER A 337 19.27 4.71 16.52
N SER A 338 19.07 5.82 15.81
CA SER A 338 18.47 7.05 16.34
C SER A 338 16.93 7.03 16.46
N VAL A 339 16.28 5.85 16.37
CA VAL A 339 14.81 5.69 16.24
C VAL A 339 14.02 6.56 17.22
N ASP A 340 12.88 7.07 16.73
CA ASP A 340 11.96 8.00 17.42
C ASP A 340 11.15 7.37 18.60
N ALA A 341 11.55 6.20 19.13
CA ALA A 341 10.76 5.45 20.12
C ALA A 341 11.54 4.95 21.36
N GLU A 342 12.88 4.93 21.35
CA GLU A 342 13.66 4.46 22.51
C GLU A 342 14.89 5.36 22.77
N ASP A 343 15.15 5.65 24.05
CA ASP A 343 16.27 6.46 24.53
C ASP A 343 17.59 5.67 24.55
N GLY A 344 17.98 5.15 23.39
CA GLY A 344 19.27 4.51 23.19
C GLY A 344 20.34 5.53 22.80
N HIS A 345 21.40 5.68 23.60
CA HIS A 345 22.62 6.36 23.16
C HIS A 345 23.30 5.53 22.07
N VAL A 346 23.45 6.10 20.88
CA VAL A 346 24.20 5.47 19.77
C VAL A 346 25.70 5.67 20.01
N PRO A 347 26.52 4.59 20.04
CA PRO A 347 27.97 4.74 20.11
C PRO A 347 28.51 5.32 18.79
N LEU A 348 28.77 6.63 18.76
CA LEU A 348 29.23 7.36 17.56
C LEU A 348 30.75 7.28 17.33
N HIS A 349 31.48 6.42 18.04
CA HIS A 349 32.95 6.46 18.14
C HIS A 349 33.72 6.19 16.83
N HIS A 350 33.05 5.87 15.72
CA HIS A 350 33.69 5.53 14.44
C HIS A 350 33.22 6.36 13.23
N LEU A 351 32.24 7.26 13.39
CA LEU A 351 31.74 8.09 12.30
C LEU A 351 32.29 9.51 12.39
N GLN A 352 32.69 10.07 11.24
CA GLN A 352 33.06 11.48 11.13
C GLN A 352 31.86 12.36 11.51
N GLY A 353 32.13 13.53 12.12
CA GLY A 353 31.08 14.47 12.55
C GLY A 353 30.24 15.07 11.41
N SER A 354 30.64 14.85 10.16
CA SER A 354 29.92 15.27 8.97
C SER A 354 29.99 14.20 7.87
N VAL A 355 29.02 14.23 6.96
CA VAL A 355 28.96 13.38 5.77
C VAL A 355 28.96 14.23 4.51
N SER A 356 29.54 13.71 3.43
CA SER A 356 29.51 14.37 2.12
C SER A 356 28.15 14.17 1.44
N VAL A 357 27.56 15.26 0.96
CA VAL A 357 26.31 15.27 0.18
C VAL A 357 26.50 16.04 -1.12
N SER A 358 25.71 15.71 -2.13
CA SER A 358 25.64 16.48 -3.37
C SER A 358 24.51 17.50 -3.27
N GLN A 359 24.85 18.77 -3.03
CA GLN A 359 23.91 19.88 -3.01
C GLN A 359 23.44 20.18 -4.44
N VAL A 360 22.12 20.32 -4.62
CA VAL A 360 21.49 20.67 -5.90
C VAL A 360 21.27 22.18 -5.97
N PHE A 361 21.69 22.80 -7.06
CA PHE A 361 21.43 24.21 -7.36
C PHE A 361 20.23 24.38 -8.29
N SER A 362 19.73 25.61 -8.42
CA SER A 362 18.53 25.93 -9.21
C SER A 362 18.65 25.59 -10.70
N ASP A 363 19.86 25.52 -11.23
CA ASP A 363 20.17 25.11 -12.61
C ASP A 363 20.35 23.58 -12.75
N GLY A 364 20.16 22.83 -11.67
CA GLY A 364 20.39 21.38 -11.61
C GLY A 364 21.85 20.98 -11.41
N ALA A 365 22.78 21.95 -11.29
CA ALA A 365 24.18 21.64 -11.02
C ALA A 365 24.35 21.01 -9.63
N LEU A 366 25.38 20.17 -9.50
CA LEU A 366 25.74 19.50 -8.25
C LEU A 366 27.05 20.08 -7.71
N SER A 367 27.09 20.34 -6.41
CA SER A 367 28.34 20.62 -5.68
C SER A 367 28.43 19.78 -4.43
N GLU A 368 29.64 19.38 -4.07
CA GLU A 368 29.89 18.65 -2.84
C GLU A 368 29.78 19.60 -1.63
N ALA A 369 29.04 19.17 -0.60
CA ALA A 369 28.89 19.90 0.65
C ALA A 369 29.00 18.95 1.85
N ALA A 370 29.46 19.47 2.98
CA ALA A 370 29.48 18.74 4.24
C ALA A 370 28.17 18.96 5.01
N LEU A 371 27.49 17.86 5.36
CA LEU A 371 26.31 17.87 6.22
C LEU A 371 26.68 17.34 7.61
N PRO A 372 26.39 18.07 8.70
CA PRO A 372 26.61 17.55 10.05
C PRO A 372 25.83 16.25 10.28
N LEU A 373 26.48 15.23 10.84
CA LEU A 373 25.88 13.91 11.01
C LEU A 373 24.61 13.95 11.88
N GLU A 374 24.60 14.83 12.90
CA GLU A 374 23.47 15.06 13.80
C GLU A 374 22.15 15.38 13.09
N VAL A 375 22.22 16.00 11.89
CA VAL A 375 21.03 16.28 11.07
C VAL A 375 20.36 14.98 10.66
N LEU A 376 21.13 13.99 10.18
CA LEU A 376 20.58 12.70 9.75
C LEU A 376 20.10 11.84 10.93
N LEU A 377 20.66 12.05 12.12
CA LEU A 377 20.25 11.41 13.37
C LEU A 377 19.04 12.10 14.02
N GLY A 378 18.63 13.26 13.50
CA GLY A 378 17.52 14.06 14.02
C GLY A 378 16.21 13.29 14.10
N ARG A 379 15.36 13.66 15.06
CA ARG A 379 14.03 13.10 15.30
C ARG A 379 12.95 14.05 14.83
N ALA A 380 11.75 13.52 14.56
CA ALA A 380 10.59 14.35 14.25
C ALA A 380 10.24 15.25 15.46
N PRO A 381 10.19 16.59 15.32
CA PRO A 381 9.90 17.45 16.48
C PRO A 381 8.42 17.33 16.89
N ALA A 382 8.15 17.28 18.20
CA ALA A 382 6.80 17.16 18.72
C ALA A 382 5.89 18.36 18.38
N CYS A 383 6.46 19.55 18.21
CA CYS A 383 5.76 20.78 17.86
C CYS A 383 6.63 21.68 16.98
N GLY A 384 6.06 22.77 16.45
CA GLY A 384 6.77 23.72 15.60
C GLY A 384 6.97 23.24 14.15
N PRO A 385 7.80 23.93 13.36
CA PRO A 385 8.10 23.54 11.99
C PRO A 385 8.79 22.16 11.94
N ASP A 386 8.77 21.51 10.78
CA ASP A 386 9.65 20.35 10.57
C ASP A 386 11.11 20.84 10.42
N VAL A 387 12.05 19.95 10.72
CA VAL A 387 13.49 20.23 10.62
C VAL A 387 14.12 19.30 9.60
N GLU A 388 15.29 19.67 9.07
CA GLU A 388 16.06 18.76 8.23
C GLU A 388 16.43 17.51 9.04
N ARG A 389 16.02 16.34 8.54
CA ARG A 389 16.22 15.03 9.18
C ARG A 389 15.92 13.91 8.20
N VAL A 390 16.28 12.69 8.55
CA VAL A 390 15.75 11.49 7.87
C VAL A 390 14.32 11.21 8.34
N SER A 391 13.41 10.96 7.40
CA SER A 391 12.01 10.67 7.75
C SER A 391 11.89 9.38 8.57
N THR A 392 10.90 9.30 9.47
CA THR A 392 10.69 8.11 10.31
C THR A 392 10.40 6.86 9.48
N GLY A 393 9.62 6.99 8.39
CA GLY A 393 9.38 5.88 7.46
C GLY A 393 10.64 5.46 6.71
N THR A 394 11.52 6.42 6.39
CA THR A 394 12.84 6.14 5.81
C THR A 394 13.73 5.38 6.78
N LYS A 395 13.75 5.75 8.07
CA LYS A 395 14.49 4.97 9.09
C LYS A 395 14.01 3.52 9.14
N PHE A 396 12.69 3.29 9.09
CA PHE A 396 12.10 1.94 8.99
C PHE A 396 12.55 1.19 7.73
N ALA A 397 12.48 1.82 6.55
CA ALA A 397 12.91 1.20 5.29
C ALA A 397 14.41 0.83 5.30
N LEU A 398 15.24 1.70 5.87
CA LEU A 398 16.67 1.50 6.02
C LEU A 398 17.00 0.37 7.01
N GLU A 399 16.22 0.22 8.08
CA GLU A 399 16.34 -0.92 8.99
C GLU A 399 16.07 -2.25 8.26
N LEU A 400 15.01 -2.29 7.45
CA LEU A 400 14.68 -3.46 6.63
C LEU A 400 15.75 -3.74 5.57
N TRP A 401 16.34 -2.69 4.99
CA TRP A 401 17.48 -2.84 4.10
C TRP A 401 18.67 -3.48 4.82
N LEU A 402 19.03 -3.02 6.02
CA LEU A 402 20.12 -3.63 6.81
C LEU A 402 19.87 -5.12 7.08
N LYS A 403 18.64 -5.49 7.50
CA LYS A 403 18.24 -6.89 7.70
C LYS A 403 18.40 -7.72 6.42
N SER A 404 18.01 -7.15 5.27
CA SER A 404 18.15 -7.83 3.97
C SER A 404 19.60 -8.11 3.55
N LEU A 405 20.57 -7.35 4.07
CA LEU A 405 21.99 -7.61 3.83
C LEU A 405 22.53 -8.80 4.65
N GLU A 406 21.87 -9.15 5.75
CA GLU A 406 22.28 -10.22 6.66
C GLU A 406 21.78 -11.58 6.15
N ASP A 407 20.57 -11.62 5.60
CA ASP A 407 19.98 -12.78 4.93
C ASP A 407 20.81 -13.26 3.72
N LEU A 408 21.68 -12.39 3.18
CA LEU A 408 22.56 -12.68 2.03
C LEU A 408 23.94 -13.20 2.44
N ARG A 409 24.24 -13.40 3.73
CA ARG A 409 25.49 -14.06 4.15
C ARG A 409 25.36 -15.57 3.90
N PRO A 410 26.33 -16.21 3.22
CA PRO A 410 26.39 -17.66 3.20
C PRO A 410 26.52 -18.17 4.64
N LEU A 411 25.73 -19.17 5.00
CA LEU A 411 25.97 -19.98 6.20
C LEU A 411 27.44 -20.42 6.15
N THR A 412 28.20 -20.09 7.18
CA THR A 412 29.60 -20.53 7.35
C THR A 412 29.72 -22.04 7.06
N PRO A 413 30.68 -22.50 6.25
CA PRO A 413 30.90 -23.94 6.09
C PRO A 413 31.28 -24.54 7.45
N PRO A 414 30.88 -25.80 7.74
CA PRO A 414 31.15 -26.42 9.03
C PRO A 414 32.65 -26.42 9.31
N GLU A 415 33.02 -26.03 10.53
CA GLU A 415 34.38 -26.12 11.03
C GLU A 415 34.94 -27.51 10.69
N LYS A 416 36.08 -27.53 10.01
CA LYS A 416 36.88 -28.74 9.91
C LYS A 416 37.30 -29.11 11.32
N MET A 417 36.64 -30.12 11.90
CA MET A 417 37.22 -30.88 13.01
C MET A 417 38.55 -31.44 12.54
N LEU A 418 39.63 -30.93 13.13
CA LEU A 418 40.95 -31.57 13.17
C LEU A 418 40.99 -32.58 14.31
#